data_AF-A0A0G1MID3-F1
#
_entry.id   AF-A0A0G1MID3-F1
#
_cell.length_a   1.000
_cell.length_b   1.000
_cell.length_c   1.000
_cell.angle_alpha   90.00
_cell.angle_beta   90.00
_cell.angle_gamma   90.00
#
_symmetry.space_group_name_H-M   'P 1'
#
loop_
_entity.id
_entity.type
_entity.pdbx_description
1 polymer ?
#
loop_
_entity_poly.entity_id
_entity_poly.type
_entity_poly.pdbx_seq_one_letter_code
_entity_poly.pdbx_strand_id
1 'polypeptide(L)'
;MPHTHNIEHDDIYAMRHSCAHLMAAAVMELFPDAKFGVGPVIENGFFYDMLLSAPLTPEDLPRIEEKMKEIRDRNDAYERSVWKLGDAIQYFTEHSQNFKVELLQDLKIKGTTVMKDLKEIDETLGDAGVDEVSVYTTGAFVDLCRGPHIARAKEIGPFKLLSTAGAYWRGKAENPQMVRVYGTCFKTKKELDTYLWQLEEAKKRDHRKIGQDQQLFFIDENIGKGLAMWLPKGFTIRNEIEKFAVEMEDKDGYVRVATPHLAKEELYLRSGHLPYYKESMYPGMVMDDGTYYLKAMNCPHHHILYSHTPKSYRELPMRIAEYGTVYRNELSGTLAGLLRVRGMSMNDAHIYCRKDQIQDEFKRVMQLTMRYFEIFGLKDYWFRLSRWSPAHTEKYIDEPENWEYAEGAVREVLEEMNVPYVEAKDEAAFYGPKVDVMFKSVLGREETMSTIQLDFAAKKRFELAYTDETGKRNDEVFVIHRAPLSTHERFMAFLIEHYAGVWPVWLSPVQVKLLPVGEKHRECAGEMQTRFVAVGIRAAVDMTDETVGKKIRNAEHEKVPYMLVIGDKEEGGSPLAVRTRGSKETAEKTLDECILEVTQKIKDRT
;
A
#
# COMPACT_ATOMS: atom_id res chain seq x y z
N MET A 1 20.62 -27.38 11.35
CA MET A 1 21.96 -26.86 10.97
C MET A 1 22.15 -25.55 11.72
N PRO A 2 23.30 -25.28 12.35
CA PRO A 2 23.46 -24.07 13.14
C PRO A 2 23.44 -22.84 12.22
N HIS A 3 22.72 -21.83 12.68
CA HIS A 3 22.30 -20.63 11.97
C HIS A 3 23.48 -19.76 11.51
N THR A 4 23.72 -19.71 10.20
CA THR A 4 24.39 -18.57 9.56
C THR A 4 23.36 -17.44 9.38
N HIS A 5 22.89 -16.86 10.49
CA HIS A 5 22.18 -15.59 10.41
C HIS A 5 23.22 -14.46 10.25
N ASN A 6 23.28 -13.92 9.03
CA ASN A 6 23.38 -12.49 8.72
C ASN A 6 24.63 -11.65 9.08
N ILE A 7 25.85 -12.19 9.02
CA ILE A 7 27.09 -11.36 9.11
C ILE A 7 27.10 -10.23 8.06
N GLU A 8 26.68 -10.51 6.81
CA GLU A 8 26.63 -9.48 5.77
C GLU A 8 25.60 -8.37 6.03
N HIS A 9 24.52 -8.71 6.74
CA HIS A 9 23.41 -7.82 7.05
C HIS A 9 23.76 -6.86 8.20
N ASP A 10 24.58 -7.32 9.15
CA ASP A 10 25.11 -6.49 10.23
C ASP A 10 26.18 -5.50 9.71
N ASP A 11 27.02 -5.90 8.75
CA ASP A 11 28.05 -5.01 8.18
C ASP A 11 27.45 -3.82 7.40
N ILE A 12 26.45 -4.07 6.55
CA ILE A 12 25.77 -3.00 5.80
C ILE A 12 24.95 -2.10 6.71
N TYR A 13 24.35 -2.67 7.76
CA TYR A 13 23.64 -1.93 8.78
C TYR A 13 24.58 -0.94 9.49
N ALA A 14 25.70 -1.43 10.02
CA ALA A 14 26.70 -0.61 10.69
C ALA A 14 27.24 0.51 9.77
N MET A 15 27.49 0.21 8.49
CA MET A 15 27.94 1.20 7.52
C MET A 15 26.89 2.29 7.25
N ARG A 16 25.62 1.90 7.04
CA ARG A 16 24.54 2.88 6.84
C ARG A 16 24.29 3.74 8.08
N HIS A 17 24.40 3.14 9.26
CA HIS A 17 24.28 3.87 10.53
C HIS A 17 25.41 4.88 10.71
N SER A 18 26.64 4.47 10.39
CA SER A 18 27.82 5.33 10.39
C SER A 18 27.70 6.45 9.35
N CYS A 19 27.10 6.17 8.20
CA CYS A 19 26.80 7.18 7.18
C CYS A 19 25.73 8.19 7.65
N ALA A 20 24.77 7.78 8.48
CA ALA A 20 23.82 8.69 9.12
C ALA A 20 24.54 9.65 10.07
N HIS A 21 25.47 9.16 10.88
CA HIS A 21 26.31 10.00 11.74
C HIS A 21 27.24 10.91 10.94
N LEU A 22 27.81 10.43 9.84
CA LEU A 22 28.61 11.25 8.93
C LEU A 22 27.78 12.42 8.36
N MET A 23 26.52 12.18 8.00
CA MET A 23 25.60 13.22 7.54
C MET A 23 25.27 14.21 8.66
N ALA A 24 25.00 13.74 9.88
CA ALA A 24 24.77 14.60 11.03
C ALA A 24 26.00 15.47 11.37
N ALA A 25 27.21 14.90 11.35
CA ALA A 25 28.45 15.63 11.53
C ALA A 25 28.66 16.71 10.44
N ALA A 26 28.38 16.37 9.18
CA ALA A 26 28.43 17.33 8.08
C ALA A 26 27.43 18.48 8.24
N VAL A 27 26.20 18.18 8.67
CA VAL A 27 25.20 19.19 9.00
C VAL A 27 25.66 20.06 10.16
N MET A 28 26.24 19.49 11.21
CA MET A 28 26.72 20.26 12.37
C MET A 28 27.83 21.26 11.97
N GLU A 29 28.74 20.89 11.07
CA GLU A 29 29.76 21.83 10.56
C GLU A 29 29.18 22.94 9.68
N LEU A 30 28.12 22.64 8.91
CA LEU A 30 27.48 23.61 8.01
C LEU A 30 26.44 24.50 8.72
N PHE A 31 25.80 23.96 9.75
CA PHE A 31 24.71 24.55 10.51
C PHE A 31 24.96 24.32 12.02
N PRO A 32 25.82 25.13 12.67
CA PRO A 32 26.25 24.91 14.06
C PRO A 32 25.11 24.91 15.09
N ASP A 33 24.01 25.60 14.81
CA ASP A 33 22.83 25.67 15.69
C ASP A 33 21.86 24.49 15.52
N ALA A 34 22.19 23.51 14.67
CA ALA A 34 21.34 22.35 14.42
C ALA A 34 21.13 21.51 15.69
N LYS A 35 19.87 21.10 15.92
CA LYS A 35 19.51 20.19 17.01
C LYS A 35 19.13 18.83 16.45
N PHE A 36 19.81 17.79 16.88
CA PHE A 36 19.69 16.44 16.33
C PHE A 36 18.68 15.61 17.11
N GLY A 37 17.75 14.99 16.38
CA GLY A 37 16.74 14.08 16.91
C GLY A 37 17.18 12.63 16.79
N VAL A 38 16.55 11.87 15.89
CA VAL A 38 16.80 10.44 15.69
C VAL A 38 17.30 10.17 14.26
N GLY A 39 18.23 9.22 14.12
CA GLY A 39 18.86 8.89 12.85
C GLY A 39 18.97 7.39 12.54
N PRO A 40 17.85 6.65 12.43
CA PRO A 40 17.89 5.20 12.27
C PRO A 40 18.27 4.77 10.84
N VAL A 41 18.80 3.55 10.75
CA VAL A 41 18.92 2.81 9.49
C VAL A 41 17.54 2.33 9.03
N ILE A 42 17.30 2.40 7.73
CA ILE A 42 16.14 1.80 7.05
C ILE A 42 16.62 0.77 6.04
N GLU A 43 15.71 -0.06 5.53
CA GLU A 43 16.02 -1.23 4.68
C GLU A 43 17.03 -0.95 3.55
N ASN A 44 16.96 0.22 2.92
CA ASN A 44 17.83 0.61 1.80
C ASN A 44 18.59 1.92 2.04
N GLY A 45 18.77 2.33 3.29
CA GLY A 45 19.44 3.60 3.59
C GLY A 45 19.35 4.02 5.05
N PHE A 46 19.20 5.32 5.28
CA PHE A 46 19.02 5.93 6.59
C PHE A 46 18.24 7.24 6.44
N PHE A 47 17.75 7.77 7.55
CA PHE A 47 17.37 9.17 7.63
C PHE A 47 17.88 9.79 8.91
N TYR A 48 17.85 11.12 9.00
CA TYR A 48 18.12 11.82 10.26
C TYR A 48 17.16 13.00 10.42
N ASP A 49 16.47 13.05 11.56
CA ASP A 49 15.60 14.14 11.97
C ASP A 49 16.39 15.23 12.68
N MET A 50 16.29 16.46 12.20
CA MET A 50 17.00 17.61 12.72
C MET A 50 16.10 18.83 12.76
N LEU A 51 16.23 19.63 13.82
CA LEU A 51 15.66 20.97 13.86
C LEU A 51 16.73 21.94 13.41
N LEU A 52 16.43 22.66 12.32
CA LEU A 52 17.30 23.66 11.72
C LEU A 52 16.65 25.04 11.87
N SER A 53 17.47 26.08 11.97
CA SER A 53 17.00 27.47 12.03
C SER A 53 16.38 27.94 10.71
N ALA A 54 16.76 27.33 9.59
CA ALA A 54 16.17 27.55 8.28
C ALA A 54 15.86 26.21 7.59
N PRO A 55 14.81 26.12 6.76
CA PRO A 55 14.56 24.94 5.92
C PRO A 55 15.70 24.71 4.94
N LEU A 56 16.03 23.44 4.66
CA LEU A 56 16.98 23.08 3.61
C LEU A 56 16.39 23.37 2.22
N THR A 57 17.21 23.95 1.36
CA THR A 57 16.95 24.16 -0.06
C THR A 57 17.41 22.95 -0.90
N PRO A 58 16.93 22.78 -2.15
CA PRO A 58 17.42 21.73 -3.04
C PRO A 58 18.94 21.75 -3.25
N GLU A 59 19.56 22.92 -3.15
CA GLU A 59 21.01 23.13 -3.30
C GLU A 59 21.81 22.73 -2.06
N ASP A 60 21.17 22.61 -0.89
CA ASP A 60 21.85 22.23 0.35
C ASP A 60 22.22 20.75 0.39
N LEU A 61 21.44 19.86 -0.23
CA LEU A 61 21.76 18.42 -0.24
C LEU A 61 23.11 18.12 -0.94
N PRO A 62 23.39 18.64 -2.15
CA PRO A 62 24.72 18.53 -2.75
C PRO A 62 25.85 19.09 -1.87
N ARG A 63 25.62 20.21 -1.18
CA ARG A 63 26.60 20.85 -0.29
C ARG A 63 26.88 19.99 0.96
N ILE A 64 25.85 19.41 1.56
CA ILE A 64 25.99 18.45 2.67
C ILE A 64 26.73 17.20 2.18
N GLU A 65 26.41 16.66 0.99
CA GLU A 65 27.12 15.52 0.41
C GLU A 65 28.62 15.79 0.20
N GLU A 66 29.00 16.98 -0.28
CA GLU A 66 30.41 17.38 -0.39
C GLU A 66 31.08 17.42 0.98
N LYS A 67 30.44 18.04 1.97
CA LYS A 67 30.96 18.08 3.34
C LYS A 67 31.10 16.68 3.95
N MET A 68 30.14 15.78 3.70
CA MET A 68 30.24 14.38 4.10
C MET A 68 31.46 13.70 3.49
N LYS A 69 31.78 13.95 2.20
CA LYS A 69 32.98 13.41 1.55
C LYS A 69 34.24 13.95 2.20
N GLU A 70 34.30 15.26 2.47
CA GLU A 70 35.43 15.87 3.16
C GLU A 70 35.67 15.22 4.53
N ILE A 71 34.63 15.08 5.36
CA ILE A 71 34.75 14.43 6.68
C ILE A 71 35.13 12.96 6.54
N ARG A 72 34.56 12.25 5.56
CA ARG A 72 34.93 10.85 5.28
C ARG A 72 36.42 10.72 4.99
N ASP A 73 36.98 11.65 4.23
CA ASP A 73 38.38 11.64 3.80
C ASP A 73 39.34 12.03 4.94
N ARG A 74 38.87 12.71 6.00
CA ARG A 74 39.61 12.90 7.26
C ARG A 74 39.85 11.58 7.99
N ASN A 75 39.00 10.57 7.73
CA ASN A 75 39.11 9.21 8.27
C ASN A 75 39.07 9.15 9.81
N ASP A 76 38.23 9.99 10.41
CA ASP A 76 37.96 10.00 11.85
C ASP A 76 37.44 8.63 12.32
N ALA A 77 37.80 8.24 13.55
CA ALA A 77 37.32 7.02 14.17
C ALA A 77 35.90 7.20 14.72
N TYR A 78 35.11 6.12 14.71
CA TYR A 78 33.85 6.07 15.46
C TYR A 78 34.14 5.50 16.85
N GLU A 79 34.30 6.39 17.83
CA GLU A 79 34.70 6.01 19.19
C GLU A 79 33.48 5.83 20.07
N ARG A 80 33.25 4.59 20.52
CA ARG A 80 32.21 4.27 21.50
C ARG A 80 32.73 4.54 22.91
N SER A 81 32.02 5.37 23.66
CA SER A 81 32.23 5.55 25.09
C SER A 81 30.95 5.24 25.87
N VAL A 82 31.11 4.79 27.12
CA VAL A 82 30.00 4.58 28.04
C VAL A 82 30.05 5.68 29.09
N TRP A 83 28.97 6.45 29.18
CA TRP A 83 28.86 7.58 30.11
C TRP A 83 27.77 7.30 31.13
N LYS A 84 27.92 7.85 32.33
CA LYS A 84 26.81 7.89 33.28
C LYS A 84 25.70 8.76 32.71
N LEU A 85 24.46 8.37 32.97
CA LEU A 85 23.29 9.06 32.45
C LEU A 85 23.28 10.56 32.81
N GLY A 86 23.68 10.90 34.05
CA GLY A 86 23.77 12.29 34.51
C GLY A 86 24.79 13.11 33.72
N ASP A 87 25.97 12.56 33.45
CA ASP A 87 27.04 13.22 32.69
C ASP A 87 26.62 13.45 31.24
N ALA A 88 25.93 12.47 30.64
CA ALA A 88 25.35 12.60 29.30
C ALA A 88 24.28 13.70 29.25
N ILE A 89 23.35 13.74 30.23
CA ILE A 89 22.32 14.79 30.32
C ILE A 89 22.98 16.16 30.41
N GLN A 90 24.00 16.32 31.27
CA GLN A 90 24.72 17.57 31.42
C GLN A 90 25.37 18.00 30.10
N TYR A 91 26.14 17.10 29.45
CA TYR A 91 26.81 17.40 28.19
C TYR A 91 25.84 17.86 27.11
N PHE A 92 24.75 17.11 26.85
CA PHE A 92 23.80 17.48 25.79
C PHE A 92 23.00 18.74 26.14
N THR A 93 22.84 19.07 27.43
CA THR A 93 22.25 20.34 27.88
C THR A 93 23.19 21.51 27.57
N GLU A 94 24.47 21.39 27.91
CA GLU A 94 25.50 22.42 27.64
C GLU A 94 25.67 22.68 26.13
N HIS A 95 25.48 21.65 25.30
CA HIS A 95 25.53 21.74 23.84
C HIS A 95 24.18 22.04 23.18
N SER A 96 23.15 22.42 23.96
CA SER A 96 21.82 22.81 23.47
C SER A 96 21.07 21.74 22.64
N GLN A 97 21.39 20.45 22.85
CA GLN A 97 20.80 19.29 22.17
C GLN A 97 19.57 18.76 22.92
N ASN A 98 18.54 19.61 23.04
CA ASN A 98 17.35 19.37 23.88
C ASN A 98 16.63 18.04 23.58
N PHE A 99 16.62 17.59 22.31
CA PHE A 99 15.99 16.32 21.94
C PHE A 99 16.73 15.10 22.48
N LYS A 100 18.08 15.17 22.56
CA LYS A 100 18.89 14.12 23.18
C LYS A 100 18.70 14.10 24.69
N VAL A 101 18.56 15.26 25.32
CA VAL A 101 18.23 15.39 26.76
C VAL A 101 16.89 14.72 27.05
N GLU A 102 15.86 14.96 26.25
CA GLU A 102 14.56 14.30 26.39
C GLU A 102 14.68 12.77 26.28
N LEU A 103 15.43 12.26 25.29
CA LEU A 103 15.67 10.82 25.12
C LEU A 103 16.37 10.21 26.34
N LEU A 104 17.33 10.92 26.94
CA LEU A 104 18.03 10.48 28.16
C LEU A 104 17.12 10.50 29.39
N GLN A 105 16.24 11.49 29.50
CA GLN A 105 15.24 11.56 30.58
C GLN A 105 14.23 10.41 30.46
N ASP A 106 13.80 10.05 29.25
CA ASP A 106 12.97 8.86 29.03
C ASP A 106 13.70 7.58 29.42
N LEU A 107 14.97 7.42 29.06
CA LEU A 107 15.78 6.27 29.52
C LEU A 107 15.90 6.24 31.04
N LYS A 108 15.99 7.40 31.69
CA LYS A 108 16.03 7.51 33.15
C LYS A 108 14.75 7.02 33.80
N ILE A 109 13.60 7.44 33.26
CA ILE A 109 12.29 7.24 33.88
C ILE A 109 11.71 5.88 33.48
N LYS A 110 12.00 5.39 32.27
CA LYS A 110 11.24 4.31 31.62
C LYS A 110 12.11 3.20 31.02
N GLY A 111 13.44 3.33 31.03
CA GLY A 111 14.37 2.31 30.50
C GLY A 111 14.40 2.13 28.97
N THR A 112 13.52 2.80 28.22
CA THR A 112 13.42 2.71 26.76
C THR A 112 13.16 4.07 26.10
N THR A 113 13.58 4.21 24.85
CA THR A 113 13.29 5.38 24.00
C THR A 113 12.23 5.09 22.93
N VAL A 114 11.76 3.84 22.82
CA VAL A 114 10.85 3.39 21.76
C VAL A 114 9.41 3.71 22.13
N MET A 115 8.72 4.50 21.31
CA MET A 115 7.36 4.98 21.61
C MET A 115 6.30 3.89 21.81
N LYS A 116 6.41 2.73 21.15
CA LYS A 116 5.46 1.64 21.28
C LYS A 116 5.44 1.09 22.71
N ASP A 117 6.59 1.07 23.36
CA ASP A 117 6.78 0.55 24.71
C ASP A 117 6.46 1.60 25.79
N LEU A 118 6.32 2.88 25.40
CA LEU A 118 6.04 4.00 26.32
C LEU A 118 4.54 4.15 26.66
N LYS A 119 3.63 3.40 26.02
CA LYS A 119 2.17 3.52 26.21
C LYS A 119 1.59 2.61 27.30
N GLU A 120 2.34 1.63 27.80
CA GLU A 120 1.86 0.59 28.73
C GLU A 120 2.61 0.55 30.08
N ILE A 121 3.27 1.63 30.48
CA ILE A 121 4.04 1.65 31.73
C ILE A 121 3.33 2.54 32.74
N ASP A 122 2.80 1.91 33.80
CA ASP A 122 2.22 2.57 34.97
C ASP A 122 3.25 3.52 35.61
N GLU A 123 2.82 4.71 36.05
CA GLU A 123 3.66 5.75 36.66
C GLU A 123 4.28 5.32 38.01
N THR A 124 3.97 4.09 38.47
CA THR A 124 4.43 3.51 39.73
C THR A 124 5.75 2.73 39.64
N LEU A 125 6.32 2.52 38.46
CA LEU A 125 7.62 1.82 38.26
C LEU A 125 8.81 2.78 38.34
N GLY A 126 9.07 3.32 39.53
CA GLY A 126 10.19 4.23 39.81
C GLY A 126 11.59 3.61 39.88
N ASP A 127 11.88 2.49 39.18
CA ASP A 127 13.18 1.80 39.32
C ASP A 127 13.64 1.00 38.06
N ALA A 128 13.12 1.30 36.87
CA ALA A 128 13.50 0.64 35.60
C ALA A 128 14.49 1.44 34.73
N GLY A 129 15.14 2.47 35.31
CA GLY A 129 16.06 3.34 34.60
C GLY A 129 17.41 2.69 34.26
N VAL A 130 18.08 3.19 33.22
CA VAL A 130 19.45 2.77 32.88
C VAL A 130 20.46 3.75 33.47
N ASP A 131 21.43 3.28 34.25
CA ASP A 131 22.45 4.14 34.88
C ASP A 131 23.53 4.64 33.89
N GLU A 132 23.75 3.88 32.82
CA GLU A 132 24.78 4.13 31.82
C GLU A 132 24.20 4.11 30.41
N VAL A 133 24.74 4.97 29.55
CA VAL A 133 24.37 5.09 28.15
C VAL A 133 25.60 5.06 27.26
N SER A 134 25.42 4.58 26.02
CA SER A 134 26.49 4.64 25.03
C SER A 134 26.40 5.91 24.20
N VAL A 135 27.56 6.50 23.98
CA VAL A 135 27.76 7.71 23.19
C VAL A 135 28.82 7.39 22.14
N TYR A 136 28.61 7.87 20.93
CA TYR A 136 29.57 7.74 19.84
C TYR A 136 30.11 9.11 19.46
N THR A 137 31.44 9.20 19.35
CA THR A 137 32.14 10.39 18.88
C THR A 137 32.68 10.15 17.47
N THR A 138 32.52 11.13 16.59
CA THR A 138 33.02 11.13 15.20
C THR A 138 33.54 12.52 14.87
N GLY A 139 34.86 12.71 14.98
CA GLY A 139 35.46 14.03 14.89
C GLY A 139 34.90 14.94 16.00
N ALA A 140 34.31 16.07 15.63
CA ALA A 140 33.66 16.99 16.57
C ALA A 140 32.23 16.59 16.96
N PHE A 141 31.60 15.66 16.23
CA PHE A 141 30.21 15.27 16.46
C PHE A 141 30.12 14.19 17.54
N VAL A 142 29.24 14.40 18.52
CA VAL A 142 28.99 13.47 19.64
C VAL A 142 27.51 13.16 19.68
N ASP A 143 27.17 11.87 19.67
CA ASP A 143 25.78 11.44 19.54
C ASP A 143 25.39 10.33 20.52
N LEU A 144 24.15 10.40 21.01
CA LEU A 144 23.53 9.37 21.83
C LEU A 144 23.09 8.22 20.91
N CYS A 145 23.83 7.12 20.96
CA CYS A 145 23.63 6.02 20.04
C CYS A 145 24.11 4.69 20.64
N ARG A 146 23.37 3.61 20.39
CA ARG A 146 23.73 2.25 20.83
C ARG A 146 24.73 1.55 19.88
N GLY A 147 24.75 1.95 18.61
CA GLY A 147 25.49 1.28 17.54
C GLY A 147 24.78 0.03 16.99
N PRO A 148 25.50 -0.85 16.28
CA PRO A 148 26.94 -0.78 15.98
C PRO A 148 27.29 0.31 14.95
N HIS A 149 28.58 0.66 14.90
CA HIS A 149 29.22 1.52 13.89
C HIS A 149 30.44 0.79 13.31
N ILE A 150 30.85 1.21 12.11
CA ILE A 150 32.13 0.79 11.52
C ILE A 150 33.30 1.45 12.27
N ALA A 151 34.53 0.99 12.08
CA ALA A 151 35.65 1.50 12.87
C ALA A 151 36.06 2.93 12.46
N ARG A 152 36.08 3.22 11.14
CA ARG A 152 36.51 4.53 10.63
C ARG A 152 35.65 5.07 9.50
N ALA A 153 35.60 6.40 9.39
CA ALA A 153 34.86 7.11 8.35
C ALA A 153 35.20 6.64 6.92
N LYS A 154 36.46 6.30 6.62
CA LYS A 154 36.86 5.87 5.27
C LYS A 154 36.32 4.50 4.84
N GLU A 155 35.80 3.71 5.77
CA GLU A 155 35.11 2.45 5.48
C GLU A 155 33.69 2.68 4.94
N ILE A 156 33.16 3.90 5.02
CA ILE A 156 31.88 4.26 4.38
C ILE A 156 32.04 4.16 2.86
N GLY A 157 31.28 3.25 2.26
CA GLY A 157 31.20 3.09 0.81
C GLY A 157 30.50 4.25 0.10
N PRO A 158 30.17 4.10 -1.19
CA PRO A 158 29.47 5.14 -1.93
C PRO A 158 28.09 5.45 -1.33
N PHE A 159 27.78 6.75 -1.20
CA PHE A 159 26.53 7.24 -0.63
C PHE A 159 25.88 8.34 -1.49
N LYS A 160 24.58 8.56 -1.27
CA LYS A 160 23.78 9.62 -1.90
C LYS A 160 22.68 10.09 -0.95
N LEU A 161 22.50 11.39 -0.79
CA LEU A 161 21.31 12.00 -0.18
C LEU A 161 20.19 12.07 -1.22
N LEU A 162 18.99 11.66 -0.81
CA LEU A 162 17.88 11.38 -1.72
C LEU A 162 16.84 12.50 -1.72
N SER A 163 16.36 12.89 -0.55
CA SER A 163 15.28 13.86 -0.39
C SER A 163 15.22 14.43 1.02
N THR A 164 14.47 15.52 1.16
CA THR A 164 14.05 16.05 2.46
C THR A 164 12.55 15.82 2.66
N ALA A 165 12.13 15.69 3.91
CA ALA A 165 10.72 15.62 4.29
C ALA A 165 10.49 16.38 5.60
N GLY A 166 9.26 16.81 5.85
CA GLY A 166 8.85 17.28 7.17
C GLY A 166 8.54 16.09 8.08
N ALA A 167 9.02 16.13 9.30
CA ALA A 167 8.63 15.21 10.36
C ALA A 167 8.17 16.02 11.57
N TYR A 168 7.42 15.41 12.47
CA TYR A 168 7.15 15.97 13.78
C TYR A 168 7.91 15.18 14.82
N TRP A 169 8.51 15.87 15.80
CA TRP A 169 9.20 15.18 16.89
C TRP A 169 8.22 14.19 17.56
N ARG A 170 8.66 12.93 17.74
CA ARG A 170 7.81 11.82 18.25
C ARG A 170 6.54 11.55 17.44
N GLY A 171 6.45 12.01 16.19
CA GLY A 171 5.27 11.83 15.35
C GLY A 171 4.00 12.54 15.86
N LYS A 172 4.12 13.47 16.82
CA LYS A 172 2.98 14.23 17.36
C LYS A 172 2.92 15.60 16.69
N ALA A 173 1.80 15.92 16.04
CA ALA A 173 1.63 17.19 15.29
C ALA A 173 1.75 18.45 16.16
N GLU A 174 1.57 18.33 17.47
CA GLU A 174 1.73 19.40 18.47
C GLU A 174 3.21 19.74 18.75
N ASN A 175 4.12 18.82 18.42
CA ASN A 175 5.54 18.98 18.69
C ASN A 175 6.24 19.80 17.59
N PRO A 176 7.49 20.27 17.81
CA PRO A 176 8.25 20.98 16.79
C PRO A 176 8.35 20.20 15.48
N GLN A 177 8.15 20.90 14.36
CA GLN A 177 8.39 20.37 13.04
C GLN A 177 9.89 20.28 12.77
N MET A 178 10.36 19.09 12.43
CA MET A 178 11.74 18.77 12.12
C MET A 178 11.91 18.57 10.60
N VAL A 179 13.13 18.77 10.13
CA VAL A 179 13.57 18.40 8.78
C VAL A 179 14.15 17.00 8.85
N ARG A 180 13.59 16.08 8.07
CA ARG A 180 14.12 14.73 7.87
C ARG A 180 14.93 14.70 6.59
N VAL A 181 16.20 14.31 6.66
CA VAL A 181 17.05 14.11 5.47
C VAL A 181 17.21 12.61 5.23
N TYR A 182 16.81 12.12 4.04
CA TYR A 182 16.99 10.73 3.62
C TYR A 182 18.30 10.56 2.86
N GLY A 183 19.02 9.48 3.15
CA GLY A 183 20.23 9.08 2.44
C GLY A 183 20.34 7.57 2.27
N THR A 184 21.23 7.16 1.38
CA THR A 184 21.55 5.74 1.15
C THR A 184 23.06 5.54 1.05
N CYS A 185 23.52 4.35 1.41
CA CYS A 185 24.92 3.93 1.37
C CYS A 185 25.00 2.44 1.03
N PHE A 186 25.95 2.08 0.17
CA PHE A 186 26.20 0.72 -0.33
C PHE A 186 27.68 0.36 -0.28
N LYS A 187 28.01 -0.93 -0.36
CA LYS A 187 29.41 -1.40 -0.30
C LYS A 187 30.16 -1.02 -1.58
N THR A 188 29.46 -1.01 -2.71
CA THR A 188 30.07 -0.72 -4.02
C THR A 188 29.33 0.38 -4.79
N LYS A 189 30.05 1.02 -5.72
CA LYS A 189 29.48 2.05 -6.60
C LYS A 189 28.42 1.45 -7.54
N LYS A 190 28.63 0.21 -7.99
CA LYS A 190 27.68 -0.52 -8.83
C LYS A 190 26.33 -0.74 -8.13
N GLU A 191 26.35 -1.12 -6.85
CA GLU A 191 25.12 -1.28 -6.05
C GLU A 191 24.37 0.03 -5.88
N LEU A 192 25.08 1.11 -5.53
CA LEU A 192 24.51 2.44 -5.43
C LEU A 192 23.87 2.88 -6.77
N ASP A 193 24.60 2.75 -7.87
CA ASP A 193 24.10 3.17 -9.19
C ASP A 193 22.88 2.32 -9.62
N THR A 194 22.89 1.03 -9.30
CA THR A 194 21.73 0.14 -9.51
C THR A 194 20.52 0.61 -8.71
N TYR A 195 20.71 0.94 -7.43
CA TYR A 195 19.63 1.43 -6.57
C TYR A 195 19.09 2.79 -7.02
N LEU A 196 19.97 3.72 -7.42
CA LEU A 196 19.55 5.02 -7.96
C LEU A 196 18.79 4.87 -9.28
N TRP A 197 19.22 3.95 -10.14
CA TRP A 197 18.48 3.60 -11.37
C TRP A 197 17.09 3.04 -11.05
N GLN A 198 16.98 2.14 -10.05
CA GLN A 198 15.69 1.62 -9.58
C GLN A 198 14.77 2.73 -9.06
N LEU A 199 15.30 3.70 -8.30
CA LEU A 199 14.52 4.86 -7.83
C LEU A 199 14.02 5.74 -8.98
N GLU A 200 14.81 5.97 -10.02
CA GLU A 200 14.38 6.74 -11.18
C GLU A 200 13.33 6.00 -12.03
N GLU A 201 13.49 4.69 -12.23
CA GLU A 201 12.45 3.87 -12.84
C GLU A 201 11.17 3.85 -11.99
N ALA A 202 11.29 3.89 -10.66
CA ALA A 202 10.16 4.00 -9.76
C ALA A 202 9.38 5.30 -9.91
N LYS A 203 10.08 6.43 -10.00
CA LYS A 203 9.45 7.73 -10.26
C LYS A 203 8.68 7.77 -11.58
N LYS A 204 9.16 7.05 -12.61
CA LYS A 204 8.45 6.96 -13.91
C LYS A 204 7.18 6.12 -13.85
N ARG A 205 7.10 5.21 -12.88
CA ARG A 205 5.96 4.29 -12.67
C ARG A 205 4.98 4.79 -11.62
N ASP A 206 5.29 5.88 -10.93
CA ASP A 206 4.44 6.45 -9.88
C ASP A 206 3.01 6.69 -10.37
N HIS A 207 2.05 6.05 -9.72
CA HIS A 207 0.64 6.13 -10.11
C HIS A 207 0.05 7.54 -10.02
N ARG A 208 0.63 8.44 -9.22
CA ARG A 208 0.19 9.83 -9.12
C ARG A 208 0.54 10.60 -10.39
N LYS A 209 1.77 10.41 -10.87
CA LYS A 209 2.27 11.04 -12.10
C LYS A 209 1.53 10.48 -13.31
N ILE A 210 1.50 9.16 -13.47
CA ILE A 210 0.78 8.53 -14.59
C ILE A 210 -0.72 8.81 -14.51
N GLY A 211 -1.30 8.78 -13.31
CA GLY A 211 -2.71 9.11 -13.09
C GLY A 211 -3.07 10.51 -13.56
N GLN A 212 -2.19 11.49 -13.33
CA GLN A 212 -2.34 12.84 -13.86
C GLN A 212 -2.14 12.88 -15.38
N ASP A 213 -1.04 12.32 -15.89
CA ASP A 213 -0.67 12.32 -17.32
C ASP A 213 -1.76 11.67 -18.19
N GLN A 214 -2.43 10.64 -17.66
CA GLN A 214 -3.51 9.93 -18.34
C GLN A 214 -4.92 10.36 -17.93
N GLN A 215 -5.04 11.37 -17.06
CA GLN A 215 -6.33 11.88 -16.58
C GLN A 215 -7.22 10.77 -16.01
N LEU A 216 -6.67 9.97 -15.09
CA LEU A 216 -7.37 8.85 -14.46
C LEU A 216 -8.10 9.28 -13.19
N PHE A 217 -7.46 10.11 -12.37
CA PHE A 217 -8.04 10.61 -11.13
C PHE A 217 -7.33 11.91 -10.72
N PHE A 218 -7.92 12.62 -9.76
CA PHE A 218 -7.27 13.69 -9.01
C PHE A 218 -7.79 13.73 -7.58
N ILE A 219 -7.08 14.45 -6.71
CA ILE A 219 -7.50 14.72 -5.33
C ILE A 219 -7.52 16.23 -5.18
N ASP A 220 -8.67 16.79 -4.79
CA ASP A 220 -8.86 18.23 -4.61
C ASP A 220 -8.85 18.57 -3.12
N GLU A 221 -8.21 19.70 -2.78
CA GLU A 221 -8.10 20.13 -1.38
C GLU A 221 -9.44 20.55 -0.77
N ASN A 222 -10.36 21.10 -1.56
CA ASN A 222 -11.68 21.50 -1.08
C ASN A 222 -12.59 20.28 -0.84
N ILE A 223 -12.37 19.19 -1.56
CA ILE A 223 -13.08 17.93 -1.34
C ILE A 223 -12.50 17.18 -0.12
N GLY A 224 -11.18 17.16 0.00
CA GLY A 224 -10.48 16.63 1.17
C GLY A 224 -9.40 15.60 0.83
N LYS A 225 -8.35 15.57 1.67
CA LYS A 225 -7.21 14.66 1.46
C LYS A 225 -7.64 13.20 1.54
N GLY A 226 -7.12 12.39 0.61
CA GLY A 226 -7.40 10.96 0.53
C GLY A 226 -8.81 10.63 0.03
N LEU A 227 -9.51 11.57 -0.60
CA LEU A 227 -10.79 11.36 -1.27
C LEU A 227 -10.58 11.54 -2.78
N ALA A 228 -10.30 10.45 -3.47
CA ALA A 228 -9.99 10.48 -4.90
C ALA A 228 -11.24 10.71 -5.74
N MET A 229 -11.15 11.64 -6.68
CA MET A 229 -12.15 11.84 -7.72
C MET A 229 -11.71 11.14 -9.00
N TRP A 230 -12.52 10.16 -9.40
CA TRP A 230 -12.30 9.36 -10.61
C TRP A 230 -12.72 10.15 -11.85
N LEU A 231 -11.78 10.36 -12.77
CA LEU A 231 -12.05 10.97 -14.07
C LEU A 231 -12.57 9.88 -15.04
N PRO A 232 -13.22 10.25 -16.17
CA PRO A 232 -13.86 9.27 -17.06
C PRO A 232 -12.97 8.08 -17.43
N LYS A 233 -11.70 8.32 -17.79
CA LYS A 233 -10.75 7.26 -18.16
C LYS A 233 -10.44 6.31 -16.99
N GLY A 234 -10.19 6.85 -15.79
CA GLY A 234 -9.95 6.02 -14.61
C GLY A 234 -11.19 5.26 -14.16
N PHE A 235 -12.36 5.89 -14.25
CA PHE A 235 -13.64 5.25 -13.93
C PHE A 235 -13.99 4.12 -14.90
N THR A 236 -13.65 4.24 -16.18
CA THR A 236 -13.77 3.12 -17.14
C THR A 236 -12.94 1.92 -16.71
N ILE A 237 -11.66 2.11 -16.38
CA ILE A 237 -10.80 1.00 -15.93
C ILE A 237 -11.38 0.36 -14.65
N ARG A 238 -11.83 1.21 -13.70
CA ARG A 238 -12.48 0.77 -12.46
C ARG A 238 -13.69 -0.12 -12.75
N ASN A 239 -14.57 0.28 -13.66
CA ASN A 239 -15.76 -0.49 -14.02
C ASN A 239 -15.43 -1.81 -14.72
N GLU A 240 -14.40 -1.85 -15.57
CA GLU A 240 -13.97 -3.12 -16.19
C GLU A 240 -13.43 -4.10 -15.15
N ILE A 241 -12.73 -3.61 -14.12
CA ILE A 241 -12.29 -4.43 -12.98
C ILE A 241 -13.49 -4.93 -12.18
N GLU A 242 -14.47 -4.06 -11.86
CA GLU A 242 -15.68 -4.48 -11.13
C GLU A 242 -16.50 -5.48 -11.95
N LYS A 243 -16.74 -5.21 -13.24
CA LYS A 243 -17.46 -6.11 -14.14
C LYS A 243 -16.81 -7.48 -14.18
N PHE A 244 -15.48 -7.53 -14.27
CA PHE A 244 -14.76 -8.79 -14.23
C PHE A 244 -14.95 -9.52 -12.88
N ALA A 245 -14.88 -8.79 -11.77
CA ALA A 245 -15.12 -9.37 -10.46
C ALA A 245 -16.50 -10.00 -10.38
N VAL A 246 -17.54 -9.30 -10.85
CA VAL A 246 -18.91 -9.81 -10.91
C VAL A 246 -19.01 -11.08 -11.75
N GLU A 247 -18.43 -11.08 -12.96
CA GLU A 247 -18.45 -12.26 -13.83
C GLU A 247 -17.81 -13.50 -13.19
N MET A 248 -16.81 -13.32 -12.33
CA MET A 248 -16.13 -14.40 -11.62
C MET A 248 -16.90 -14.82 -10.37
N GLU A 249 -17.41 -13.85 -9.62
CA GLU A 249 -18.23 -14.04 -8.43
C GLU A 249 -19.55 -14.78 -8.75
N ASP A 250 -20.21 -14.43 -9.85
CA ASP A 250 -21.43 -15.09 -10.31
C ASP A 250 -21.18 -16.58 -10.61
N LYS A 251 -20.04 -16.91 -11.23
CA LYS A 251 -19.64 -18.30 -11.52
C LYS A 251 -19.37 -19.11 -10.25
N ASP A 252 -18.93 -18.44 -9.19
CA ASP A 252 -18.64 -19.07 -7.90
C ASP A 252 -19.81 -19.04 -6.92
N GLY A 253 -20.99 -18.56 -7.35
CA GLY A 253 -22.23 -18.57 -6.58
C GLY A 253 -22.26 -17.53 -5.46
N TYR A 254 -21.62 -16.37 -5.68
CA TYR A 254 -21.79 -15.22 -4.80
C TYR A 254 -23.13 -14.53 -5.04
N VAL A 255 -23.71 -14.00 -3.96
CA VAL A 255 -24.94 -13.22 -4.01
C VAL A 255 -24.58 -11.78 -3.70
N ARG A 256 -24.77 -10.89 -4.69
CA ARG A 256 -24.45 -9.48 -4.53
C ARG A 256 -25.52 -8.72 -3.76
N VAL A 257 -25.08 -7.83 -2.89
CA VAL A 257 -25.92 -6.94 -2.08
C VAL A 257 -25.42 -5.50 -2.18
N ALA A 258 -26.17 -4.57 -1.60
CA ALA A 258 -25.75 -3.20 -1.36
C ALA A 258 -26.17 -2.81 0.06
N THR A 259 -25.26 -2.22 0.84
CA THR A 259 -25.51 -1.85 2.23
C THR A 259 -25.26 -0.36 2.46
N PRO A 260 -26.00 0.28 3.40
CA PRO A 260 -25.78 1.69 3.74
C PRO A 260 -24.32 2.02 4.09
N HIS A 261 -23.96 3.30 3.98
CA HIS A 261 -22.64 3.81 4.38
C HIS A 261 -22.58 4.21 5.86
N LEU A 262 -23.74 4.27 6.52
CA LEU A 262 -23.94 4.75 7.88
C LEU A 262 -24.68 3.70 8.69
N ALA A 263 -24.31 3.55 9.95
CA ALA A 263 -25.06 2.76 10.91
C ALA A 263 -24.98 3.38 12.30
N LYS A 264 -25.91 3.02 13.16
CA LYS A 264 -25.91 3.45 14.56
C LYS A 264 -24.75 2.84 15.34
N GLU A 265 -24.33 3.54 16.39
CA GLU A 265 -23.29 3.16 17.33
C GLU A 265 -23.43 1.71 17.83
N GLU A 266 -24.65 1.25 18.12
CA GLU A 266 -24.91 -0.07 18.69
C GLU A 266 -24.43 -1.21 17.77
N LEU A 267 -24.49 -1.03 16.44
CA LEU A 267 -24.00 -2.03 15.49
C LEU A 267 -22.47 -2.22 15.61
N TYR A 268 -21.75 -1.12 15.81
CA TYR A 268 -20.29 -1.13 15.91
C TYR A 268 -19.80 -1.53 17.31
N LEU A 269 -20.59 -1.26 18.35
CA LEU A 269 -20.38 -1.85 19.68
C LEU A 269 -20.56 -3.37 19.63
N ARG A 270 -21.67 -3.84 19.06
CA ARG A 270 -21.98 -5.28 18.92
C ARG A 270 -20.88 -6.03 18.17
N SER A 271 -20.46 -5.50 17.02
CA SER A 271 -19.39 -6.11 16.22
C SER A 271 -17.99 -5.98 16.83
N GLY A 272 -17.77 -5.10 17.81
CA GLY A 272 -16.46 -4.85 18.40
C GLY A 272 -15.60 -3.81 17.68
N HIS A 273 -16.09 -3.23 16.58
CA HIS A 273 -15.33 -2.21 15.83
C HIS A 273 -15.11 -0.93 16.62
N LEU A 274 -16.08 -0.48 17.43
CA LEU A 274 -15.83 0.69 18.28
C LEU A 274 -14.80 0.39 19.39
N PRO A 275 -14.91 -0.70 20.16
CA PRO A 275 -13.88 -1.05 21.14
C PRO A 275 -12.46 -1.15 20.58
N TYR A 276 -12.27 -1.78 19.41
CA TYR A 276 -10.93 -2.09 18.88
C TYR A 276 -10.46 -1.17 17.74
N TYR A 277 -11.34 -0.43 17.09
CA TYR A 277 -11.05 0.28 15.82
C TYR A 277 -11.51 1.75 15.79
N LYS A 278 -12.03 2.29 16.91
CA LYS A 278 -12.57 3.66 17.00
C LYS A 278 -11.60 4.74 16.50
N GLU A 279 -10.30 4.63 16.82
CA GLU A 279 -9.30 5.63 16.38
C GLU A 279 -9.19 5.73 14.86
N SER A 280 -9.50 4.64 14.14
CA SER A 280 -9.47 4.58 12.68
C SER A 280 -10.84 4.83 12.02
N MET A 281 -11.90 5.05 12.80
CA MET A 281 -13.23 5.42 12.32
C MET A 281 -13.37 6.94 12.23
N TYR A 282 -14.22 7.41 11.32
CA TYR A 282 -14.64 8.82 11.36
C TYR A 282 -15.43 9.12 12.64
N PRO A 283 -15.38 10.36 13.16
CA PRO A 283 -16.14 10.73 14.34
C PRO A 283 -17.64 10.45 14.19
N GLY A 284 -18.28 10.11 15.30
CA GLY A 284 -19.73 9.89 15.34
C GLY A 284 -20.50 11.19 15.07
N MET A 285 -21.59 11.08 14.30
CA MET A 285 -22.55 12.14 14.04
C MET A 285 -23.75 11.96 14.98
N VAL A 286 -23.95 12.91 15.88
CA VAL A 286 -25.04 12.87 16.86
C VAL A 286 -26.33 13.36 16.21
N MET A 287 -27.34 12.49 16.18
CA MET A 287 -28.69 12.76 15.70
C MET A 287 -29.67 12.72 16.87
N ASP A 288 -30.95 13.03 16.62
CA ASP A 288 -32.02 12.97 17.62
C ASP A 288 -32.32 11.54 18.10
N ASP A 289 -32.07 10.53 17.26
CA ASP A 289 -32.35 9.12 17.53
C ASP A 289 -31.10 8.25 17.77
N GLY A 290 -29.94 8.88 18.02
CA GLY A 290 -28.68 8.22 18.39
C GLY A 290 -27.46 8.76 17.64
N THR A 291 -26.31 8.11 17.85
CA THR A 291 -25.06 8.45 17.17
C THR A 291 -24.84 7.53 15.99
N TYR A 292 -24.53 8.10 14.81
CA TYR A 292 -24.22 7.35 13.59
C TYR A 292 -22.75 7.46 13.24
N TYR A 293 -22.19 6.40 12.67
CA TYR A 293 -20.83 6.40 12.16
C TYR A 293 -20.80 6.00 10.68
N LEU A 294 -19.88 6.61 9.93
CA LEU A 294 -19.46 6.07 8.64
C LEU A 294 -18.84 4.68 8.84
N LYS A 295 -19.27 3.71 8.02
CA LYS A 295 -18.76 2.35 8.11
C LYS A 295 -17.28 2.31 7.72
N ALA A 296 -16.44 1.71 8.57
CA ALA A 296 -15.04 1.44 8.27
C ALA A 296 -14.81 0.07 7.61
N MET A 297 -15.80 -0.82 7.70
CA MET A 297 -15.84 -2.17 7.14
C MET A 297 -17.29 -2.57 6.82
N ASN A 298 -17.50 -3.49 5.88
CA ASN A 298 -18.85 -3.94 5.50
C ASN A 298 -19.38 -5.09 6.37
N CYS A 299 -18.50 -5.84 7.06
CA CYS A 299 -18.85 -7.03 7.85
C CYS A 299 -20.10 -6.88 8.73
N PRO A 300 -20.28 -5.81 9.55
CA PRO A 300 -21.43 -5.74 10.45
C PRO A 300 -22.76 -5.70 9.67
N HIS A 301 -22.79 -5.05 8.51
CA HIS A 301 -23.99 -4.97 7.68
C HIS A 301 -24.30 -6.33 7.03
N HIS A 302 -23.28 -7.04 6.57
CA HIS A 302 -23.46 -8.36 5.97
C HIS A 302 -23.95 -9.38 7.02
N HIS A 303 -23.52 -9.27 8.27
CA HIS A 303 -24.02 -10.12 9.36
C HIS A 303 -25.51 -9.89 9.62
N ILE A 304 -25.97 -8.63 9.58
CA ILE A 304 -27.41 -8.32 9.68
C ILE A 304 -28.19 -8.89 8.50
N LEU A 305 -27.64 -8.81 7.27
CA LEU A 305 -28.27 -9.42 6.09
C LEU A 305 -28.38 -10.95 6.21
N TYR A 306 -27.32 -11.61 6.68
CA TYR A 306 -27.36 -13.06 6.95
C TYR A 306 -28.47 -13.39 7.94
N SER A 307 -28.54 -12.67 9.08
CA SER A 307 -29.51 -12.92 10.15
C SER A 307 -30.94 -12.49 9.82
N HIS A 308 -31.18 -11.77 8.72
CA HIS A 308 -32.52 -11.28 8.38
C HIS A 308 -33.53 -12.40 8.11
N THR A 309 -33.08 -13.53 7.57
CA THR A 309 -33.92 -14.71 7.34
C THR A 309 -33.29 -15.96 7.96
N PRO A 310 -34.08 -16.93 8.46
CA PRO A 310 -33.56 -18.23 8.88
C PRO A 310 -32.79 -18.92 7.75
N LYS A 311 -31.76 -19.69 8.09
CA LYS A 311 -30.92 -20.43 7.14
C LYS A 311 -30.98 -21.92 7.42
N SER A 312 -31.08 -22.75 6.38
CA SER A 312 -30.87 -24.19 6.45
C SER A 312 -29.40 -24.53 6.21
N TYR A 313 -28.91 -25.63 6.80
CA TYR A 313 -27.59 -26.18 6.48
C TYR A 313 -27.37 -26.40 4.98
N ARG A 314 -28.44 -26.63 4.21
CA ARG A 314 -28.41 -26.82 2.75
C ARG A 314 -28.11 -25.56 1.96
N GLU A 315 -28.34 -24.39 2.55
CA GLU A 315 -28.03 -23.09 1.95
C GLU A 315 -26.59 -22.66 2.21
N LEU A 316 -25.88 -23.38 3.09
CA LEU A 316 -24.47 -23.13 3.40
C LEU A 316 -23.54 -23.95 2.49
N PRO A 317 -22.49 -23.34 1.93
CA PRO A 317 -21.98 -22.02 2.24
C PRO A 317 -22.72 -20.89 1.50
N MET A 318 -23.06 -19.82 2.22
CA MET A 318 -23.68 -18.61 1.66
C MET A 318 -22.63 -17.51 1.49
N ARG A 319 -22.49 -16.95 0.28
CA ARG A 319 -21.42 -16.00 -0.04
C ARG A 319 -21.99 -14.62 -0.37
N ILE A 320 -21.99 -13.70 0.59
CA ILE A 320 -22.52 -12.33 0.39
C ILE A 320 -21.40 -11.41 -0.08
N ALA A 321 -21.51 -10.86 -1.30
CA ALA A 321 -20.52 -9.97 -1.89
C ALA A 321 -21.06 -8.54 -2.09
N GLU A 322 -20.20 -7.54 -1.94
CA GLU A 322 -20.49 -6.13 -2.22
C GLU A 322 -19.20 -5.42 -2.66
N TYR A 323 -19.27 -4.56 -3.68
CA TYR A 323 -18.27 -3.51 -3.85
C TYR A 323 -18.50 -2.39 -2.83
N GLY A 324 -18.31 -2.72 -1.56
CA GLY A 324 -18.77 -1.91 -0.43
C GLY A 324 -17.85 -0.72 -0.20
N THR A 325 -18.43 0.48 -0.18
CA THR A 325 -17.67 1.71 0.06
C THR A 325 -17.58 2.01 1.54
N VAL A 326 -16.36 2.10 2.05
CA VAL A 326 -16.03 2.30 3.47
C VAL A 326 -15.14 3.52 3.65
N TYR A 327 -15.08 4.01 4.88
CA TYR A 327 -14.33 5.20 5.24
C TYR A 327 -13.43 4.96 6.46
N ARG A 328 -12.15 5.31 6.35
CA ARG A 328 -11.17 5.20 7.43
C ARG A 328 -10.55 6.57 7.70
N ASN A 329 -10.49 6.96 8.96
CA ASN A 329 -9.92 8.23 9.40
C ASN A 329 -8.38 8.15 9.47
N GLU A 330 -7.76 7.84 8.33
CA GLU A 330 -6.31 7.77 8.20
C GLU A 330 -5.67 9.13 8.50
N LEU A 331 -4.52 9.10 9.17
CA LEU A 331 -3.75 10.31 9.48
C LEU A 331 -3.36 11.04 8.18
N SER A 332 -3.52 12.36 8.15
CA SER A 332 -3.33 13.15 6.93
C SER A 332 -1.92 13.02 6.34
N GLY A 333 -0.90 12.86 7.19
CA GLY A 333 0.49 12.67 6.79
C GLY A 333 0.80 11.28 6.22
N THR A 334 -0.08 10.30 6.40
CA THR A 334 0.10 8.94 5.88
C THR A 334 -0.62 8.70 4.56
N LEU A 335 -1.43 9.64 4.09
CA LEU A 335 -2.16 9.53 2.83
C LEU A 335 -1.19 9.57 1.64
N ALA A 336 -1.42 8.70 0.66
CA ALA A 336 -0.50 8.51 -0.46
C ALA A 336 -1.25 8.17 -1.75
N GLY A 337 -1.61 9.20 -2.52
CA GLY A 337 -2.31 9.04 -3.80
C GLY A 337 -3.52 8.13 -3.68
N LEU A 338 -3.51 7.01 -4.40
CA LEU A 338 -4.54 5.96 -4.31
C LEU A 338 -4.16 4.76 -3.42
N LEU A 339 -2.90 4.66 -2.96
CA LEU A 339 -2.43 3.54 -2.13
C LEU A 339 -3.00 3.56 -0.71
N ARG A 340 -3.11 4.77 -0.14
CA ARG A 340 -3.64 5.03 1.20
C ARG A 340 -4.56 6.23 1.16
N VAL A 341 -5.86 5.96 1.27
CA VAL A 341 -6.97 6.88 1.09
C VAL A 341 -7.91 6.80 2.28
N ARG A 342 -8.83 7.77 2.41
CA ARG A 342 -9.85 7.79 3.46
C ARG A 342 -11.19 7.22 3.01
N GLY A 343 -11.55 7.40 1.75
CA GLY A 343 -12.74 6.79 1.13
C GLY A 343 -12.29 5.73 0.13
N MET A 344 -12.85 4.53 0.22
CA MET A 344 -12.43 3.41 -0.62
C MET A 344 -13.58 2.44 -0.89
N SER A 345 -13.61 1.85 -2.09
CA SER A 345 -14.58 0.80 -2.46
C SER A 345 -13.87 -0.54 -2.56
N MET A 346 -14.25 -1.51 -1.74
CA MET A 346 -13.58 -2.80 -1.60
C MET A 346 -14.35 -3.91 -2.33
N ASN A 347 -13.65 -4.81 -3.03
CA ASN A 347 -14.25 -6.04 -3.57
C ASN A 347 -14.52 -7.06 -2.45
N ASP A 348 -15.40 -6.69 -1.53
CA ASP A 348 -15.55 -7.33 -0.23
C ASP A 348 -16.59 -8.45 -0.31
N ALA A 349 -16.34 -9.55 0.40
CA ALA A 349 -17.35 -10.57 0.61
C ALA A 349 -17.17 -11.28 1.95
N HIS A 350 -18.30 -11.74 2.47
CA HIS A 350 -18.40 -12.48 3.71
C HIS A 350 -19.10 -13.82 3.42
N ILE A 351 -18.35 -14.91 3.58
CA ILE A 351 -18.81 -16.27 3.31
C ILE A 351 -19.17 -16.94 4.63
N TYR A 352 -20.44 -17.26 4.80
CA TYR A 352 -20.96 -17.96 5.97
C TYR A 352 -20.95 -19.44 5.68
N CYS A 353 -20.22 -20.21 6.47
CA CYS A 353 -20.00 -21.63 6.24
C CYS A 353 -20.05 -22.40 7.55
N ARG A 354 -20.35 -23.70 7.43
CA ARG A 354 -20.24 -24.63 8.56
C ARG A 354 -18.78 -24.98 8.81
N LYS A 355 -18.50 -25.49 10.00
CA LYS A 355 -17.16 -25.94 10.40
C LYS A 355 -16.51 -26.92 9.41
N ASP A 356 -17.29 -27.86 8.85
CA ASP A 356 -16.83 -28.85 7.87
C ASP A 356 -16.53 -28.27 6.47
N GLN A 357 -16.92 -27.02 6.20
CA GLN A 357 -16.79 -26.37 4.90
C GLN A 357 -15.66 -25.33 4.83
N ILE A 358 -15.02 -25.02 5.98
CA ILE A 358 -14.04 -23.93 6.09
C ILE A 358 -12.90 -24.11 5.10
N GLN A 359 -12.28 -25.30 5.07
CA GLN A 359 -11.09 -25.56 4.26
C GLN A 359 -11.37 -25.44 2.76
N ASP A 360 -12.45 -26.08 2.30
CA ASP A 360 -12.89 -26.01 0.91
C ASP A 360 -13.19 -24.57 0.49
N GLU A 361 -13.91 -23.81 1.30
CA GLU A 361 -14.24 -22.41 0.96
C GLU A 361 -13.00 -21.51 0.97
N PHE A 362 -12.10 -21.67 1.95
CA PHE A 362 -10.87 -20.90 2.02
C PHE A 362 -9.98 -21.17 0.79
N LYS A 363 -9.86 -22.45 0.39
CA LYS A 363 -9.16 -22.89 -0.82
C LYS A 363 -9.77 -22.28 -2.08
N ARG A 364 -11.10 -22.26 -2.20
CA ARG A 364 -11.79 -21.63 -3.35
C ARG A 364 -11.50 -20.13 -3.44
N VAL A 365 -11.49 -19.42 -2.31
CA VAL A 365 -11.13 -17.98 -2.29
C VAL A 365 -9.68 -17.75 -2.69
N MET A 366 -8.76 -18.61 -2.23
CA MET A 366 -7.35 -18.54 -2.67
C MET A 366 -7.19 -18.77 -4.17
N GLN A 367 -7.86 -19.79 -4.72
CA GLN A 367 -7.86 -20.07 -6.15
C GLN A 367 -8.44 -18.89 -6.97
N LEU A 368 -9.53 -18.29 -6.49
CA LEU A 368 -10.11 -17.08 -7.10
C LEU A 368 -9.10 -15.93 -7.11
N THR A 369 -8.40 -15.71 -5.99
CA THR A 369 -7.36 -14.67 -5.87
C THR A 369 -6.22 -14.90 -6.85
N MET A 370 -5.68 -16.12 -6.91
CA MET A 370 -4.59 -16.49 -7.84
C MET A 370 -5.02 -16.34 -9.31
N ARG A 371 -6.28 -16.68 -9.63
CA ARG A 371 -6.82 -16.55 -10.99
C ARG A 371 -6.98 -15.10 -11.43
N TYR A 372 -7.38 -14.21 -10.52
CA TYR A 372 -7.35 -12.78 -10.81
C TYR A 372 -5.92 -12.33 -11.13
N PHE A 373 -4.96 -12.71 -10.31
CA PHE A 373 -3.58 -12.29 -10.47
C PHE A 373 -2.98 -12.78 -11.78
N GLU A 374 -3.26 -14.02 -12.18
CA GLU A 374 -2.88 -14.56 -13.48
C GLU A 374 -3.42 -13.68 -14.64
N ILE A 375 -4.71 -13.33 -14.61
CA ILE A 375 -5.36 -12.54 -15.67
C ILE A 375 -4.84 -11.10 -15.71
N PHE A 376 -4.52 -10.50 -14.56
CA PHE A 376 -3.85 -9.19 -14.52
C PHE A 376 -2.32 -9.29 -14.78
N GLY A 377 -1.74 -10.49 -14.93
CA GLY A 377 -0.31 -10.67 -15.13
C GLY A 377 0.55 -10.37 -13.89
N LEU A 378 -0.04 -10.40 -12.70
CA LEU A 378 0.62 -10.21 -11.41
C LEU A 378 1.30 -11.51 -10.97
N LYS A 379 2.64 -11.57 -11.05
CA LYS A 379 3.42 -12.79 -10.82
C LYS A 379 4.30 -12.79 -9.56
N ASP A 380 4.71 -11.61 -9.09
CA ASP A 380 5.66 -11.47 -7.98
C ASP A 380 4.92 -11.24 -6.65
N TYR A 381 4.35 -12.32 -6.13
CA TYR A 381 3.63 -12.33 -4.86
C TYR A 381 3.95 -13.57 -4.05
N TRP A 382 3.74 -13.47 -2.74
CA TRP A 382 3.91 -14.55 -1.77
C TRP A 382 2.85 -14.47 -0.68
N PHE A 383 2.65 -15.56 0.07
CA PHE A 383 1.60 -15.63 1.08
C PHE A 383 2.17 -15.49 2.49
N ARG A 384 1.51 -14.71 3.35
CA ARG A 384 1.86 -14.59 4.75
C ARG A 384 0.72 -15.09 5.61
N LEU A 385 0.99 -16.09 6.46
CA LEU A 385 0.05 -16.51 7.50
C LEU A 385 0.25 -15.64 8.73
N SER A 386 -0.66 -14.69 8.92
CA SER A 386 -0.64 -13.73 10.00
C SER A 386 -1.40 -14.30 11.22
N ARG A 387 -0.66 -14.51 12.31
CA ARG A 387 -1.06 -15.19 13.54
C ARG A 387 -1.28 -14.21 14.69
N TRP A 388 -2.05 -14.62 15.68
CA TRP A 388 -2.20 -13.81 16.90
C TRP A 388 -0.97 -13.91 17.81
N SER A 389 -0.95 -13.08 18.84
CA SER A 389 0.03 -13.13 19.90
C SER A 389 -0.68 -13.28 21.25
N PRO A 390 -0.45 -14.38 22.00
CA PRO A 390 -1.01 -14.52 23.34
C PRO A 390 -0.41 -13.52 24.34
N ALA A 391 0.66 -12.81 23.97
CA ALA A 391 1.25 -11.75 24.79
C ALA A 391 0.51 -10.40 24.68
N HIS A 392 -0.40 -10.24 23.71
CA HIS A 392 -1.12 -8.98 23.42
C HIS A 392 -2.64 -9.21 23.42
N THR A 393 -3.19 -9.70 24.54
CA THR A 393 -4.61 -10.09 24.63
C THR A 393 -5.57 -8.89 24.52
N GLU A 394 -5.10 -7.67 24.76
CA GLU A 394 -5.84 -6.42 24.57
C GLU A 394 -6.16 -6.12 23.09
N LYS A 395 -5.33 -6.62 22.16
CA LYS A 395 -5.50 -6.45 20.71
C LYS A 395 -6.39 -7.50 20.07
N TYR A 396 -6.57 -8.65 20.71
CA TYR A 396 -7.24 -9.82 20.15
C TYR A 396 -8.45 -10.24 20.99
N ILE A 397 -9.36 -11.01 20.40
CA ILE A 397 -10.42 -11.67 21.17
C ILE A 397 -9.82 -12.83 21.98
N ASP A 398 -10.13 -12.85 23.27
CA ASP A 398 -9.63 -13.83 24.26
C ASP A 398 -10.36 -15.18 24.15
N GLU A 399 -10.09 -15.90 23.06
CA GLU A 399 -10.61 -17.24 22.79
C GLU A 399 -9.49 -18.14 22.20
N PRO A 400 -8.48 -18.54 23.00
CA PRO A 400 -7.27 -19.22 22.52
C PRO A 400 -7.54 -20.53 21.78
N GLU A 401 -8.56 -21.30 22.19
CA GLU A 401 -8.93 -22.56 21.52
C GLU A 401 -9.43 -22.33 20.09
N ASN A 402 -10.20 -21.25 19.86
CA ASN A 402 -10.68 -20.89 18.53
C ASN A 402 -9.54 -20.38 17.64
N TRP A 403 -8.57 -19.68 18.22
CA TRP A 403 -7.34 -19.28 17.52
C TRP A 403 -6.54 -20.47 17.04
N GLU A 404 -6.27 -21.44 17.92
CA GLU A 404 -5.49 -22.63 17.56
C GLU A 404 -6.17 -23.44 16.45
N TYR A 405 -7.49 -23.62 16.55
CA TYR A 405 -8.28 -24.27 15.51
C TYR A 405 -8.24 -23.51 14.18
N ALA A 406 -8.50 -22.20 14.19
CA ALA A 406 -8.55 -21.38 12.98
C ALA A 406 -7.18 -21.29 12.29
N GLU A 407 -6.09 -21.13 13.05
CA GLU A 407 -4.72 -21.14 12.52
C GLU A 407 -4.36 -22.49 11.93
N GLY A 408 -4.75 -23.59 12.58
CA GLY A 408 -4.58 -24.95 12.06
C GLY A 408 -5.30 -25.16 10.73
N ALA A 409 -6.58 -24.80 10.66
CA ALA A 409 -7.39 -24.95 9.45
C ALA A 409 -6.82 -24.16 8.25
N VAL A 410 -6.36 -22.92 8.49
CA VAL A 410 -5.74 -22.10 7.44
C VAL A 410 -4.38 -22.68 7.02
N ARG A 411 -3.58 -23.17 7.96
CA ARG A 411 -2.28 -23.80 7.67
C ARG A 411 -2.44 -25.04 6.79
N GLU A 412 -3.38 -25.91 7.13
CA GLU A 412 -3.67 -27.12 6.35
C GLU A 412 -4.04 -26.78 4.90
N VAL A 413 -4.84 -25.73 4.68
CA VAL A 413 -5.19 -25.27 3.32
C VAL A 413 -3.96 -24.81 2.55
N LEU A 414 -3.07 -24.03 3.18
CA LEU A 414 -1.83 -23.55 2.54
C LEU A 414 -0.91 -24.72 2.15
N GLU A 415 -0.79 -25.72 3.03
CA GLU A 415 0.00 -26.93 2.82
C GLU A 415 -0.60 -27.82 1.71
N GLU A 416 -1.91 -28.04 1.73
CA GLU A 416 -2.62 -28.83 0.71
C GLU A 416 -2.53 -28.19 -0.69
N MET A 417 -2.59 -26.85 -0.75
CA MET A 417 -2.41 -26.09 -1.99
C MET A 417 -0.94 -26.03 -2.44
N ASN A 418 0.00 -26.47 -1.62
CA ASN A 418 1.45 -26.43 -1.87
C ASN A 418 1.93 -25.01 -2.25
N VAL A 419 1.41 -23.98 -1.57
CA VAL A 419 1.83 -22.59 -1.77
C VAL A 419 2.93 -22.21 -0.78
N PRO A 420 4.02 -21.55 -1.21
CA PRO A 420 5.01 -21.03 -0.27
C PRO A 420 4.42 -19.91 0.59
N TYR A 421 4.62 -20.01 1.91
CA TYR A 421 4.19 -18.97 2.84
C TYR A 421 5.18 -18.74 3.99
N VAL A 422 5.07 -17.57 4.63
CA VAL A 422 5.82 -17.23 5.85
C VAL A 422 4.82 -16.97 6.97
N GLU A 423 5.06 -17.52 8.16
CA GLU A 423 4.27 -17.17 9.34
C GLU A 423 4.77 -15.86 9.96
N ALA A 424 3.84 -14.96 10.29
CA ALA A 424 4.12 -13.72 11.02
C ALA A 424 3.26 -13.65 12.28
N LYS A 425 3.90 -13.53 13.45
CA LYS A 425 3.22 -13.37 14.74
C LYS A 425 2.76 -11.92 14.94
N ASP A 426 1.69 -11.73 15.70
CA ASP A 426 1.13 -10.41 16.05
C ASP A 426 0.63 -9.59 14.84
N GLU A 427 0.29 -10.25 13.73
CA GLU A 427 -0.15 -9.61 12.49
C GLU A 427 -1.61 -9.95 12.13
N ALA A 428 -2.27 -10.85 12.88
CA ALA A 428 -3.67 -11.23 12.64
C ALA A 428 -4.66 -10.07 12.81
N ALA A 429 -5.90 -10.26 12.35
CA ALA A 429 -7.01 -9.37 12.70
C ALA A 429 -7.46 -9.62 14.15
N PHE A 430 -8.21 -8.71 14.77
CA PHE A 430 -8.60 -8.89 16.17
C PHE A 430 -9.54 -10.10 16.39
N TYR A 431 -10.23 -10.56 15.33
CA TYR A 431 -11.26 -11.61 15.36
C TYR A 431 -10.84 -12.95 14.70
N GLY A 432 -9.59 -13.08 14.23
CA GLY A 432 -9.10 -14.33 13.67
C GLY A 432 -7.88 -14.21 12.76
N PRO A 433 -7.29 -15.36 12.36
CA PRO A 433 -6.09 -15.40 11.55
C PRO A 433 -6.39 -15.00 10.11
N LYS A 434 -5.35 -14.60 9.39
CA LYS A 434 -5.48 -14.18 8.00
C LYS A 434 -4.31 -14.63 7.14
N VAL A 435 -4.61 -14.91 5.88
CA VAL A 435 -3.63 -15.05 4.81
C VAL A 435 -3.56 -13.73 4.07
N ASP A 436 -2.44 -13.04 4.22
CA ASP A 436 -2.13 -11.85 3.44
C ASP A 436 -1.41 -12.26 2.16
N VAL A 437 -1.86 -11.72 1.03
CA VAL A 437 -1.15 -11.85 -0.24
C VAL A 437 -0.24 -10.64 -0.39
N MET A 438 1.04 -10.88 -0.15
CA MET A 438 2.10 -9.88 -0.18
C MET A 438 2.55 -9.72 -1.62
N PHE A 439 2.47 -8.50 -2.14
CA PHE A 439 2.91 -8.20 -3.50
C PHE A 439 4.19 -7.39 -3.45
N LYS A 440 5.18 -7.81 -4.23
CA LYS A 440 6.39 -7.03 -4.44
C LYS A 440 6.17 -6.14 -5.65
N SER A 441 6.07 -4.84 -5.42
CA SER A 441 5.93 -3.88 -6.51
C SER A 441 7.16 -3.93 -7.42
N VAL A 442 7.02 -3.46 -8.66
CA VAL A 442 8.15 -3.29 -9.59
C VAL A 442 9.25 -2.39 -8.99
N LEU A 443 8.91 -1.65 -7.94
CA LEU A 443 9.77 -0.69 -7.24
C LEU A 443 10.43 -1.32 -6.00
N GLY A 444 10.23 -2.62 -5.77
CA GLY A 444 10.78 -3.35 -4.63
C GLY A 444 10.03 -3.18 -3.31
N ARG A 445 8.97 -2.36 -3.26
CA ARG A 445 8.14 -2.20 -2.06
C ARG A 445 7.24 -3.41 -1.90
N GLU A 446 7.25 -4.02 -0.72
CA GLU A 446 6.30 -5.06 -0.35
C GLU A 446 5.09 -4.46 0.36
N GLU A 447 3.90 -4.84 -0.08
CA GLU A 447 2.63 -4.37 0.48
C GLU A 447 1.61 -5.50 0.46
N THR A 448 0.67 -5.48 1.41
CA THR A 448 -0.48 -6.40 1.37
C THR A 448 -1.46 -5.93 0.29
N MET A 449 -1.61 -6.75 -0.75
CA MET A 449 -2.57 -6.50 -1.84
C MET A 449 -3.97 -6.94 -1.43
N SER A 450 -4.08 -8.18 -0.96
CA SER A 450 -5.33 -8.86 -0.65
C SER A 450 -5.18 -9.61 0.67
N THR A 451 -6.30 -9.86 1.33
CA THR A 451 -6.35 -10.61 2.58
C THR A 451 -7.56 -11.55 2.57
N ILE A 452 -7.37 -12.75 3.08
CA ILE A 452 -8.44 -13.73 3.37
C ILE A 452 -8.38 -14.04 4.88
N GLN A 453 -9.48 -13.88 5.59
CA GLN A 453 -9.52 -13.95 7.06
C GLN A 453 -10.57 -14.94 7.51
N LEU A 454 -10.26 -15.73 8.54
CA LEU A 454 -11.21 -16.65 9.15
C LEU A 454 -11.69 -16.07 10.48
N ASP A 455 -12.93 -15.60 10.50
CA ASP A 455 -13.58 -15.00 11.66
C ASP A 455 -14.45 -16.04 12.39
N PHE A 456 -14.06 -16.31 13.63
CA PHE A 456 -14.79 -17.18 14.55
C PHE A 456 -15.60 -16.42 15.59
N ALA A 457 -15.45 -15.09 15.68
CA ALA A 457 -16.07 -14.25 16.70
C ALA A 457 -17.44 -13.72 16.29
N ALA A 458 -17.66 -13.51 14.99
CA ALA A 458 -18.92 -13.01 14.46
C ALA A 458 -20.12 -13.87 14.86
N LYS A 459 -19.95 -15.20 15.03
CA LYS A 459 -21.05 -16.10 15.42
C LYS A 459 -21.71 -15.71 16.73
N LYS A 460 -20.91 -15.46 17.76
CA LYS A 460 -21.38 -15.12 19.12
C LYS A 460 -21.91 -13.69 19.19
N ARG A 461 -21.19 -12.72 18.59
CA ARG A 461 -21.62 -11.31 18.55
C ARG A 461 -22.90 -11.12 17.72
N PHE A 462 -22.95 -11.86 16.61
CA PHE A 462 -24.01 -12.11 15.65
C PHE A 462 -25.32 -12.73 16.11
N GLU A 463 -25.19 -13.64 17.06
CA GLU A 463 -26.09 -14.78 17.21
C GLU A 463 -26.36 -15.49 15.86
N LEU A 464 -25.31 -15.62 15.04
CA LEU A 464 -25.42 -16.25 13.71
C LEU A 464 -25.76 -17.73 13.89
N ALA A 465 -26.76 -18.20 13.15
CA ALA A 465 -27.22 -19.57 13.26
C ALA A 465 -27.73 -20.13 11.93
N TYR A 466 -27.89 -21.44 11.88
CA TYR A 466 -28.63 -22.16 10.85
C TYR A 466 -29.39 -23.35 11.46
N THR A 467 -30.34 -23.91 10.72
CA THR A 467 -31.03 -25.15 11.07
C THR A 467 -30.27 -26.34 10.49
N ASP A 468 -29.80 -27.24 11.35
CA ASP A 468 -29.05 -28.44 10.97
C ASP A 468 -29.94 -29.54 10.35
N GLU A 469 -29.31 -30.65 9.95
CA GLU A 469 -29.98 -31.81 9.35
C GLU A 469 -30.99 -32.50 10.29
N THR A 470 -30.87 -32.28 11.61
CA THR A 470 -31.78 -32.80 12.63
C THR A 470 -32.97 -31.86 12.89
N GLY A 471 -33.00 -30.70 12.22
CA GLY A 471 -34.01 -29.66 12.42
C GLY A 471 -33.74 -28.78 13.65
N LYS A 472 -32.55 -28.87 14.26
CA LYS A 472 -32.18 -28.07 15.43
C LYS A 472 -31.42 -26.82 15.01
N ARG A 473 -31.51 -25.78 15.84
CA ARG A 473 -30.69 -24.57 15.70
C ARG A 473 -29.22 -24.92 16.02
N ASN A 474 -28.33 -24.49 15.15
CA ASN A 474 -26.89 -24.65 15.27
C ASN A 474 -26.22 -23.28 15.11
N ASP A 475 -25.41 -22.90 16.10
CA ASP A 475 -24.75 -21.59 16.18
C ASP A 475 -23.26 -21.64 15.78
N GLU A 476 -22.77 -22.78 15.26
CA GLU A 476 -21.40 -22.96 14.77
C GLU A 476 -21.23 -22.48 13.31
N VAL A 477 -21.51 -21.19 13.11
CA VAL A 477 -21.29 -20.50 11.83
C VAL A 477 -19.90 -19.85 11.83
N PHE A 478 -19.09 -20.12 10.81
CA PHE A 478 -17.82 -19.43 10.61
C PHE A 478 -17.94 -18.46 9.44
N VAL A 479 -17.19 -17.35 9.50
CA VAL A 479 -17.21 -16.34 8.45
C VAL A 479 -15.83 -16.20 7.82
N ILE A 480 -15.75 -16.38 6.50
CA ILE A 480 -14.53 -16.05 5.74
C ILE A 480 -14.71 -14.66 5.14
N HIS A 481 -13.84 -13.74 5.51
CA HIS A 481 -13.79 -12.38 4.96
C HIS A 481 -12.77 -12.37 3.83
N ARG A 482 -13.10 -11.80 2.67
CA ARG A 482 -12.19 -11.78 1.53
C ARG A 482 -12.30 -10.53 0.69
N ALA A 483 -11.15 -10.06 0.20
CA ALA A 483 -11.05 -8.94 -0.74
C ALA A 483 -9.94 -9.16 -1.79
N PRO A 484 -10.13 -10.11 -2.74
CA PRO A 484 -9.08 -10.59 -3.66
C PRO A 484 -8.52 -9.49 -4.56
N LEU A 485 -9.36 -8.54 -4.97
CA LEU A 485 -8.99 -7.38 -5.78
C LEU A 485 -8.74 -6.12 -4.95
N SER A 486 -8.56 -6.25 -3.63
CA SER A 486 -8.34 -5.12 -2.72
C SER A 486 -9.46 -4.07 -2.79
N THR A 487 -9.11 -2.80 -2.51
CA THR A 487 -9.94 -1.66 -2.89
C THR A 487 -9.62 -1.19 -4.30
N HIS A 488 -10.61 -0.60 -4.98
CA HIS A 488 -10.42 -0.01 -6.30
C HIS A 488 -9.26 0.98 -6.33
N GLU A 489 -9.16 1.83 -5.30
CA GLU A 489 -8.11 2.83 -5.20
C GLU A 489 -6.74 2.13 -5.15
N ARG A 490 -6.53 1.24 -4.18
CA ARG A 490 -5.25 0.58 -3.99
C ARG A 490 -4.88 -0.29 -5.18
N PHE A 491 -5.82 -1.11 -5.67
CA PHE A 491 -5.59 -1.99 -6.80
C PHE A 491 -5.28 -1.22 -8.07
N MET A 492 -5.99 -0.11 -8.33
CA MET A 492 -5.68 0.77 -9.46
C MET A 492 -4.28 1.36 -9.34
N ALA A 493 -3.86 1.79 -8.15
CA ALA A 493 -2.49 2.28 -7.94
C ALA A 493 -1.44 1.24 -8.36
N PHE A 494 -1.65 -0.01 -7.93
CA PHE A 494 -0.78 -1.12 -8.30
C PHE A 494 -0.81 -1.42 -9.80
N LEU A 495 -1.98 -1.43 -10.44
CA LEU A 495 -2.07 -1.70 -11.88
C LEU A 495 -1.42 -0.58 -12.70
N ILE A 496 -1.57 0.68 -12.29
CA ILE A 496 -0.90 1.81 -12.94
C ILE A 496 0.63 1.62 -12.88
N GLU A 497 1.17 1.29 -11.70
CA GLU A 497 2.61 1.05 -11.48
C GLU A 497 3.12 -0.18 -12.24
N HIS A 498 2.34 -1.27 -12.21
CA HIS A 498 2.66 -2.54 -12.85
C HIS A 498 2.75 -2.38 -14.38
N TYR A 499 1.71 -1.82 -15.00
CA TYR A 499 1.67 -1.58 -16.45
C TYR A 499 2.43 -0.33 -16.88
N ALA A 500 2.90 0.50 -15.96
CA ALA A 500 3.42 1.84 -16.25
C ALA A 500 2.47 2.66 -17.14
N GLY A 501 1.15 2.55 -16.89
CA GLY A 501 0.08 3.16 -17.71
C GLY A 501 -0.13 2.56 -19.10
N VAL A 502 0.56 1.46 -19.45
CA VAL A 502 0.42 0.75 -20.73
C VAL A 502 -0.62 -0.36 -20.58
N TRP A 503 -1.90 0.02 -20.48
CA TRP A 503 -3.00 -0.90 -20.17
C TRP A 503 -3.18 -2.01 -21.21
N PRO A 504 -3.53 -3.26 -20.83
CA PRO A 504 -3.99 -4.27 -21.77
C PRO A 504 -5.28 -3.79 -22.47
N VAL A 505 -5.59 -4.34 -23.64
CA VAL A 505 -6.66 -3.82 -24.50
C VAL A 505 -7.99 -3.83 -23.75
N TRP A 506 -8.30 -4.91 -23.03
CA TRP A 506 -9.56 -5.03 -22.31
C TRP A 506 -9.75 -3.98 -21.19
N LEU A 507 -8.68 -3.48 -20.58
CA LEU A 507 -8.74 -2.42 -19.56
C LEU A 507 -8.62 -1.01 -20.15
N SER A 508 -7.99 -0.85 -21.31
CA SER A 508 -7.65 0.47 -21.84
C SER A 508 -8.89 1.38 -21.94
N PRO A 509 -8.87 2.60 -21.39
CA PRO A 509 -10.04 3.48 -21.39
C PRO A 509 -10.44 3.92 -22.80
N VAL A 510 -9.45 4.03 -23.69
CA VAL A 510 -9.63 4.14 -25.14
C VAL A 510 -8.88 2.98 -25.77
N GLN A 511 -9.58 2.09 -26.47
CA GLN A 511 -9.01 0.89 -27.09
C GLN A 511 -8.56 1.19 -28.51
N VAL A 512 -9.38 1.96 -29.23
CA VAL A 512 -9.17 2.35 -30.62
C VAL A 512 -9.31 3.87 -30.72
N LYS A 513 -8.34 4.55 -31.32
CA LYS A 513 -8.42 5.99 -31.62
C LYS A 513 -8.35 6.21 -33.13
N LEU A 514 -9.40 6.81 -33.67
CA LEU A 514 -9.55 7.12 -35.10
C LEU A 514 -9.00 8.53 -35.35
N LEU A 515 -8.07 8.65 -36.30
CA LEU A 515 -7.26 9.83 -36.56
C LEU A 515 -7.53 10.33 -38.00
N PRO A 516 -8.59 11.14 -38.20
CA PRO A 516 -8.90 11.68 -39.52
C PRO A 516 -7.82 12.67 -39.98
N VAL A 517 -7.40 12.55 -41.25
CA VAL A 517 -6.34 13.39 -41.86
C VAL A 517 -6.76 14.85 -42.04
N GLY A 518 -8.05 15.10 -42.08
CA GLY A 518 -8.63 16.43 -42.26
C GLY A 518 -10.12 16.42 -41.97
N GLU A 519 -10.74 17.60 -41.97
CA GLU A 519 -12.15 17.78 -41.61
C GLU A 519 -13.12 16.93 -42.43
N LYS A 520 -12.88 16.79 -43.75
CA LYS A 520 -13.71 15.96 -44.63
C LYS A 520 -13.83 14.49 -44.20
N HIS A 521 -12.82 13.94 -43.51
CA HIS A 521 -12.82 12.54 -43.09
C HIS A 521 -13.45 12.30 -41.71
N ARG A 522 -13.91 13.36 -41.02
CA ARG A 522 -14.47 13.25 -39.65
C ARG A 522 -15.79 12.48 -39.63
N GLU A 523 -16.63 12.65 -40.63
CA GLU A 523 -17.91 11.94 -40.75
C GLU A 523 -17.68 10.44 -40.91
N CYS A 524 -16.83 10.05 -41.87
CA CYS A 524 -16.39 8.66 -42.07
C CYS A 524 -15.79 8.06 -40.78
N ALA A 525 -14.94 8.79 -40.07
CA ALA A 525 -14.40 8.35 -38.79
C ALA A 525 -15.47 8.13 -37.71
N GLY A 526 -16.50 8.98 -37.68
CA GLY A 526 -17.67 8.84 -36.81
C GLY A 526 -18.47 7.57 -37.11
N GLU A 527 -18.73 7.28 -38.39
CA GLU A 527 -19.42 6.04 -38.79
C GLU A 527 -18.63 4.79 -38.38
N MET A 528 -17.32 4.80 -38.60
CA MET A 528 -16.43 3.71 -38.16
C MET A 528 -16.44 3.55 -36.64
N GLN A 529 -16.41 4.66 -35.89
CA GLN A 529 -16.53 4.64 -34.43
C GLN A 529 -17.83 3.97 -33.99
N THR A 530 -18.97 4.29 -34.61
CA THR A 530 -20.26 3.66 -34.31
C THR A 530 -20.20 2.14 -34.48
N ARG A 531 -19.51 1.64 -35.51
CA ARG A 531 -19.33 0.19 -35.73
C ARG A 531 -18.51 -0.47 -34.62
N PHE A 532 -17.44 0.17 -34.15
CA PHE A 532 -16.68 -0.32 -32.99
C PHE A 532 -17.54 -0.33 -31.71
N VAL A 533 -18.25 0.77 -31.44
CA VAL A 533 -19.08 0.90 -30.23
C VAL A 533 -20.22 -0.12 -30.22
N ALA A 534 -20.81 -0.43 -31.38
CA ALA A 534 -21.90 -1.41 -31.52
C ALA A 534 -21.52 -2.82 -31.03
N VAL A 535 -20.23 -3.18 -31.03
CA VAL A 535 -19.73 -4.46 -30.50
C VAL A 535 -19.04 -4.32 -29.14
N GLY A 536 -19.18 -3.18 -28.48
CA GLY A 536 -18.64 -2.91 -27.14
C GLY A 536 -17.18 -2.45 -27.10
N ILE A 537 -16.59 -2.08 -28.24
CA ILE A 537 -15.22 -1.53 -28.29
C ILE A 537 -15.26 -0.03 -27.96
N ARG A 538 -14.42 0.39 -27.02
CA ARG A 538 -14.25 1.79 -26.62
C ARG A 538 -13.39 2.54 -27.64
N ALA A 539 -14.06 3.02 -28.69
CA ALA A 539 -13.45 3.79 -29.76
C ALA A 539 -13.68 5.31 -29.58
N ALA A 540 -12.68 6.12 -29.93
CA ALA A 540 -12.76 7.59 -29.89
C ALA A 540 -12.21 8.21 -31.18
N VAL A 541 -12.85 9.27 -31.67
CA VAL A 541 -12.38 10.04 -32.84
C VAL A 541 -11.60 11.27 -32.36
N ASP A 542 -10.43 11.51 -32.94
CA ASP A 542 -9.65 12.73 -32.72
C ASP A 542 -10.16 13.86 -33.63
N MET A 543 -11.05 14.68 -33.05
CA MET A 543 -11.70 15.80 -33.72
C MET A 543 -10.83 17.07 -33.77
N THR A 544 -9.61 17.05 -33.22
CA THR A 544 -8.75 18.24 -33.21
C THR A 544 -8.35 18.67 -34.62
N ASP A 545 -8.10 19.96 -34.80
CA ASP A 545 -7.55 20.54 -36.03
C ASP A 545 -6.02 20.55 -35.97
N GLU A 546 -5.44 19.34 -35.93
CA GLU A 546 -4.00 19.12 -35.85
C GLU A 546 -3.51 18.21 -36.97
N THR A 547 -2.24 18.34 -37.35
CA THR A 547 -1.62 17.40 -38.31
C THR A 547 -1.71 15.96 -37.80
N VAL A 548 -1.86 15.00 -38.72
CA VAL A 548 -1.90 13.56 -38.40
C VAL A 548 -0.70 13.13 -37.56
N GLY A 549 0.50 13.63 -37.87
CA GLY A 549 1.71 13.33 -37.10
C GLY A 549 1.65 13.84 -35.65
N LYS A 550 0.94 14.95 -35.38
CA LYS A 550 0.69 15.41 -34.01
C LYS A 550 -0.37 14.55 -33.32
N LYS A 551 -1.47 14.23 -34.00
CA LYS A 551 -2.50 13.30 -33.51
C LYS A 551 -1.95 11.93 -33.13
N ILE A 552 -1.09 11.34 -33.97
CA ILE A 552 -0.41 10.07 -33.68
C ILE A 552 0.45 10.20 -32.42
N ARG A 553 1.28 11.24 -32.32
CA ARG A 553 2.12 11.47 -31.12
C ARG A 553 1.30 11.64 -29.85
N ASN A 554 0.18 12.36 -29.91
CA ASN A 554 -0.73 12.50 -28.77
C ASN A 554 -1.34 11.15 -28.37
N ALA A 555 -1.78 10.35 -29.34
CA ALA A 555 -2.33 9.02 -29.10
C ALA A 555 -1.29 8.02 -28.54
N GLU A 556 -0.04 8.10 -28.99
CA GLU A 556 1.09 7.34 -28.43
C GLU A 556 1.40 7.76 -26.99
N HIS A 557 1.37 9.06 -26.70
CA HIS A 557 1.54 9.61 -25.35
C HIS A 557 0.41 9.16 -24.41
N GLU A 558 -0.83 9.14 -24.89
CA GLU A 558 -1.99 8.57 -24.20
C GLU A 558 -1.93 7.03 -24.09
N LYS A 559 -0.97 6.39 -24.78
CA LYS A 559 -0.77 4.94 -24.79
C LYS A 559 -2.00 4.17 -25.26
N VAL A 560 -2.70 4.69 -26.28
CA VAL A 560 -3.84 4.00 -26.90
C VAL A 560 -3.36 2.73 -27.62
N PRO A 561 -4.00 1.57 -27.43
CA PRO A 561 -3.57 0.31 -28.06
C PRO A 561 -3.60 0.31 -29.59
N TYR A 562 -4.66 0.84 -30.20
CA TYR A 562 -4.84 0.89 -31.66
C TYR A 562 -5.10 2.31 -32.15
N MET A 563 -4.35 2.75 -33.15
CA MET A 563 -4.48 4.04 -33.81
C MET A 563 -4.77 3.82 -35.30
N LEU A 564 -5.90 4.33 -35.78
CA LEU A 564 -6.37 4.13 -37.15
C LEU A 564 -6.34 5.47 -37.89
N VAL A 565 -5.51 5.60 -38.92
CA VAL A 565 -5.45 6.83 -39.74
C VAL A 565 -6.49 6.73 -40.86
N ILE A 566 -7.24 7.81 -41.08
CA ILE A 566 -8.36 7.85 -42.03
C ILE A 566 -8.17 9.01 -42.98
N GLY A 567 -7.72 8.71 -44.20
CA GLY A 567 -7.62 9.65 -45.31
C GLY A 567 -8.51 9.24 -46.49
N ASP A 568 -8.23 9.85 -47.65
CA ASP A 568 -8.98 9.65 -48.89
C ASP A 568 -9.05 8.19 -49.34
N LYS A 569 -7.97 7.42 -49.11
CA LYS A 569 -7.89 6.01 -49.51
C LYS A 569 -8.81 5.14 -48.67
N GLU A 570 -8.78 5.34 -47.36
CA GLU A 570 -9.56 4.57 -46.40
C GLU A 570 -11.06 4.90 -46.51
N GLU A 571 -11.40 6.17 -46.74
CA GLU A 571 -12.78 6.59 -47.04
C GLU A 571 -13.29 5.96 -48.35
N GLY A 572 -12.43 5.84 -49.36
CA GLY A 572 -12.73 5.14 -50.62
C GLY A 572 -12.83 3.62 -50.53
N GLY A 573 -12.74 3.03 -49.33
CA GLY A 573 -12.88 1.59 -49.09
C GLY A 573 -11.57 0.78 -49.12
N SER A 574 -10.41 1.44 -49.16
CA SER A 574 -9.11 0.76 -49.01
C SER A 574 -8.92 0.25 -47.57
N PRO A 575 -8.06 -0.76 -47.34
CA PRO A 575 -7.68 -1.17 -45.99
C PRO A 575 -7.18 0.00 -45.13
N LEU A 576 -7.54 -0.01 -43.85
CA LEU A 576 -7.13 0.98 -42.86
C LEU A 576 -5.66 0.85 -42.52
N ALA A 577 -4.98 1.99 -42.41
CA ALA A 577 -3.66 2.10 -41.81
C ALA A 577 -3.77 1.97 -40.27
N VAL A 578 -3.54 0.75 -39.77
CA VAL A 578 -3.59 0.41 -38.34
C VAL A 578 -2.19 0.44 -37.75
N ARG A 579 -1.98 1.34 -36.79
CA ARG A 579 -0.77 1.40 -35.98
C ARG A 579 -1.05 0.89 -34.57
N THR A 580 -0.31 -0.12 -34.15
CA THR A 580 -0.40 -0.67 -32.79
C THR A 580 0.60 0.01 -31.86
N ARG A 581 0.20 0.22 -30.61
CA ARG A 581 1.06 0.82 -29.59
C ARG A 581 2.39 0.08 -29.46
N GLY A 582 3.50 0.82 -29.51
CA GLY A 582 4.85 0.26 -29.39
C GLY A 582 5.41 -0.34 -30.68
N SER A 583 4.60 -0.50 -31.74
CA SER A 583 5.08 -0.87 -33.07
C SER A 583 5.50 0.38 -33.86
N LYS A 584 6.58 0.25 -34.63
CA LYS A 584 6.97 1.24 -35.64
C LYS A 584 6.32 0.95 -37.01
N GLU A 585 5.76 -0.24 -37.17
CA GLU A 585 5.14 -0.69 -38.41
C GLU A 585 3.65 -0.37 -38.43
N THR A 586 3.15 -0.04 -39.62
CA THR A 586 1.73 0.13 -39.90
C THR A 586 1.25 -1.08 -40.68
N ALA A 587 0.19 -1.72 -40.18
CA ALA A 587 -0.49 -2.81 -40.87
C ALA A 587 -1.68 -2.26 -41.66
N GLU A 588 -1.95 -2.85 -42.83
CA GLU A 588 -3.15 -2.60 -43.61
C GLU A 588 -4.20 -3.65 -43.25
N LYS A 589 -5.36 -3.22 -42.73
CA LYS A 589 -6.45 -4.13 -42.31
C LYS A 589 -7.80 -3.55 -42.70
N THR A 590 -8.73 -4.39 -43.10
CA THR A 590 -10.12 -3.97 -43.22
C THR A 590 -10.70 -3.62 -41.83
N LEU A 591 -11.78 -2.83 -41.81
CA LEU A 591 -12.46 -2.48 -40.57
C LEU A 591 -12.96 -3.73 -39.82
N ASP A 592 -13.45 -4.74 -40.55
CA ASP A 592 -13.96 -5.98 -39.97
C ASP A 592 -12.85 -6.83 -39.34
N GLU A 593 -11.69 -6.93 -39.99
CA GLU A 593 -10.52 -7.60 -39.42
C GLU A 593 -10.05 -6.91 -38.14
N CYS A 594 -10.01 -5.57 -38.14
CA CYS A 594 -9.64 -4.80 -36.96
C CYS A 594 -10.64 -4.98 -35.81
N ILE A 595 -11.94 -4.96 -36.10
CA ILE A 595 -12.99 -5.22 -35.09
C ILE A 595 -12.83 -6.62 -34.50
N LEU A 596 -12.63 -7.63 -35.33
CA LEU A 596 -12.48 -9.02 -34.90
C LEU A 596 -11.26 -9.21 -33.99
N GLU A 597 -10.11 -8.65 -34.39
CA GLU A 597 -8.88 -8.74 -33.60
C GLU A 597 -9.01 -8.05 -32.24
N VAL A 598 -9.53 -6.82 -32.21
CA VAL A 598 -9.69 -6.07 -30.96
C VAL A 598 -10.68 -6.79 -30.04
N THR A 599 -11.79 -7.27 -30.59
CA THR A 599 -12.78 -8.07 -29.84
C THR A 599 -12.15 -9.32 -29.25
N GLN A 600 -11.30 -10.01 -30.03
CA GLN A 600 -10.63 -11.21 -29.56
C GLN A 600 -9.66 -10.91 -28.41
N LYS A 601 -8.85 -9.84 -28.53
CA LYS A 601 -7.98 -9.41 -27.42
C LYS A 601 -8.73 -9.03 -26.15
N ILE A 602 -9.91 -8.41 -26.29
CA ILE A 602 -10.77 -8.09 -25.15
C ILE A 602 -11.27 -9.37 -24.47
N LYS A 603 -11.74 -10.35 -25.25
CA LYS A 603 -12.21 -11.64 -24.74
C LYS A 603 -11.10 -12.43 -24.05
N ASP A 604 -9.91 -12.42 -24.64
CA ASP A 604 -8.72 -13.10 -24.11
C ASP A 604 -8.07 -12.34 -22.95
N ARG A 605 -8.58 -11.13 -22.65
CA ARG A 605 -8.07 -10.22 -21.60
C ARG A 605 -6.59 -9.87 -21.77
N THR A 606 -6.17 -9.62 -23.02
CA THR A 606 -4.79 -9.26 -23.39
C THR A 606 -4.61 -7.80 -23.78
#